data_AF-A0A5D2E7L9-F1
#
_entry.id   AF-A0A5D2E7L9-F1
#
_cell.length_a   1.000
_cell.length_b   1.000
_cell.length_c   1.000
_cell.angle_alpha   90.00
_cell.angle_beta   90.00
_cell.angle_gamma   90.00
#
_symmetry.space_group_name_H-M   'P 1'
#
loop_
_entity.id
_entity.type
_entity.pdbx_description
1 polymer ?
#
loop_
_entity_poly.entity_id
_entity_poly.type
_entity_poly.pdbx_seq_one_letter_code
_entity_poly.pdbx_strand_id
1 'polypeptide(L)'
;MDDINAGYERLAELQVKNVNGIEIKNLKHLCQLVENCSRESLRIDLDDDRVVALNYESARIATSRILERHRIPSRMSIDLLSEQNSLLMDSAE
;
A
#
# COMPACT_ATOMS: atom_id res chain seq x y z
N MET A 1 7.87 11.13 -11.13
CA MET A 1 6.43 10.97 -11.40
C MET A 1 6.23 9.70 -12.18
N ASP A 2 5.16 8.96 -11.92
CA ASP A 2 4.80 7.74 -12.64
C ASP A 2 3.32 7.80 -12.99
N ASP A 3 2.92 7.25 -14.12
CA ASP A 3 1.53 7.39 -14.62
C ASP A 3 0.50 6.84 -13.63
N ILE A 4 0.90 5.89 -12.79
CA ILE A 4 0.03 5.27 -11.81
C ILE A 4 -0.50 6.24 -10.73
N ASN A 5 0.26 7.31 -10.42
CA ASN A 5 -0.11 8.26 -9.38
C ASN A 5 -0.40 9.68 -9.91
N ALA A 6 -0.65 9.80 -11.22
CA ALA A 6 -1.07 11.03 -11.84
C ALA A 6 -2.38 11.56 -11.21
N GLY A 7 -2.41 12.85 -10.90
CA GLY A 7 -3.51 13.51 -10.18
C GLY A 7 -3.38 13.51 -8.65
N TYR A 8 -2.44 12.74 -8.08
CA TYR A 8 -2.21 12.65 -6.64
C TYR A 8 -0.87 13.27 -6.18
N GLU A 9 -0.19 14.01 -7.05
CA GLU A 9 1.20 14.44 -6.87
C GLU A 9 1.38 15.49 -5.77
N ARG A 10 0.30 16.21 -5.45
CA ARG A 10 0.29 17.29 -4.45
C ARG A 10 -0.28 16.87 -3.11
N LEU A 11 -0.59 15.58 -2.93
CA LEU A 11 -1.02 15.06 -1.63
C LEU A 11 0.20 15.00 -0.70
N ALA A 12 0.15 15.76 0.39
CA ALA A 12 1.18 15.79 1.41
C ALA A 12 0.51 16.03 2.76
N GLU A 13 1.10 15.46 3.83
CA GLU A 13 0.69 15.70 5.22
C GLU A 13 -0.76 15.29 5.55
N LEU A 14 -1.27 14.25 4.88
CA LEU A 14 -2.62 13.72 5.10
C LEU A 14 -2.59 12.39 5.84
N GLN A 15 -3.50 12.20 6.79
CA GLN A 15 -3.64 10.94 7.50
C GLN A 15 -4.52 9.97 6.70
N VAL A 16 -4.03 8.75 6.52
CA VAL A 16 -4.86 7.64 6.02
C VAL A 16 -5.82 7.19 7.12
N LYS A 17 -7.13 7.15 6.82
CA LYS A 17 -8.18 6.69 7.75
C LYS A 17 -8.61 5.26 7.45
N ASN A 18 -8.91 4.96 6.19
CA ASN A 18 -9.44 3.66 5.79
C ASN A 18 -8.76 3.13 4.54
N VAL A 19 -8.70 1.81 4.43
CA VAL A 19 -8.37 1.10 3.19
C VAL A 19 -9.52 0.19 2.84
N ASN A 20 -10.09 0.36 1.65
CA ASN A 20 -11.21 -0.44 1.15
C ASN A 20 -12.44 -0.46 2.08
N GLY A 21 -12.62 0.60 2.88
CA GLY A 21 -13.68 0.73 3.90
C GLY A 21 -13.33 0.16 5.27
N ILE A 22 -12.10 -0.30 5.49
CA ILE A 22 -11.60 -0.83 6.77
C ILE A 22 -10.73 0.23 7.44
N GLU A 23 -11.06 0.58 8.67
CA GLU A 23 -10.30 1.55 9.48
C GLU A 23 -8.89 1.02 9.82
N ILE A 24 -7.87 1.84 9.55
CA ILE A 24 -6.49 1.47 9.86
C ILE A 24 -6.15 1.80 11.32
N LYS A 25 -5.30 0.97 11.94
CA LYS A 25 -4.92 1.11 13.35
C LYS A 25 -3.49 1.61 13.53
N ASN A 26 -2.63 1.22 12.59
CA ASN A 26 -1.21 1.54 12.56
C ASN A 26 -0.65 1.21 11.16
N LEU A 27 0.63 1.52 10.94
CA LEU A 27 1.30 1.30 9.66
C LEU A 27 1.38 -0.19 9.27
N LYS A 28 1.57 -1.08 10.25
CA LYS A 28 1.61 -2.53 10.01
C LYS A 28 0.26 -3.05 9.52
N HIS A 29 -0.84 -2.59 10.12
CA HIS A 29 -2.19 -2.91 9.68
C HIS A 29 -2.46 -2.38 8.26
N LEU A 30 -2.00 -1.15 7.96
CA LEU A 30 -2.08 -0.60 6.60
C LEU A 30 -1.36 -1.49 5.58
N CYS A 31 -0.11 -1.88 5.85
CA CYS A 31 0.64 -2.79 4.97
C CYS A 31 -0.10 -4.11 4.75
N GLN A 32 -0.62 -4.73 5.82
CA GLN A 32 -1.38 -5.99 5.72
C GLN A 32 -2.63 -5.85 4.84
N LEU A 33 -3.38 -4.76 4.98
CA LEU A 33 -4.59 -4.52 4.17
C LEU A 33 -4.26 -4.29 2.69
N VAL A 34 -3.14 -3.62 2.40
CA VAL A 34 -2.69 -3.40 1.02
C VAL A 34 -2.19 -4.70 0.40
N GLU A 35 -1.33 -5.45 1.08
CA GLU A 35 -0.74 -6.70 0.54
C GLU A 35 -1.80 -7.79 0.30
N ASN A 36 -2.77 -7.90 1.20
CA ASN A 36 -3.86 -8.87 1.10
C ASN A 36 -5.04 -8.36 0.24
N CYS A 37 -4.87 -7.26 -0.48
CA CYS A 37 -5.91 -6.73 -1.35
C CYS A 37 -6.18 -7.71 -2.50
N SER A 38 -7.39 -8.26 -2.53
CA SER A 38 -7.88 -9.12 -3.62
C SER A 38 -8.82 -8.38 -4.59
N ARG A 39 -9.04 -7.08 -4.36
CA ARG A 39 -9.89 -6.22 -5.18
C ARG A 39 -9.09 -5.65 -6.36
N GLU A 40 -9.78 -5.39 -7.46
CA GLU A 40 -9.19 -4.73 -8.64
C GLU A 40 -8.68 -3.32 -8.31
N SER A 41 -9.38 -2.61 -7.43
CA SER A 41 -8.99 -1.28 -6.99
C SER A 41 -8.63 -1.26 -5.50
N LEU A 42 -7.54 -0.55 -5.21
CA LEU A 42 -7.14 -0.15 -3.88
C LEU A 42 -7.70 1.25 -3.61
N ARG A 43 -8.62 1.36 -2.65
CA ARG A 43 -9.19 2.61 -2.18
C ARG A 43 -8.57 3.00 -0.85
N ILE A 44 -8.09 4.23 -0.75
CA ILE A 44 -7.51 4.81 0.46
C ILE A 44 -8.28 6.10 0.77
N ASP A 45 -8.97 6.12 1.90
CA ASP A 45 -9.70 7.30 2.38
C ASP A 45 -8.80 8.11 3.32
N LEU A 46 -8.73 9.42 3.10
CA LEU A 46 -7.90 10.37 3.84
C LEU A 46 -8.73 11.16 4.86
N ASP A 47 -8.07 11.92 5.72
CA ASP A 47 -8.67 12.67 6.83
C ASP A 47 -9.40 13.95 6.44
N ASP A 48 -9.19 14.45 5.22
CA ASP A 48 -9.87 15.62 4.67
C ASP A 48 -10.92 15.26 3.61
N ASP A 49 -11.53 14.10 3.77
CA ASP A 49 -12.57 13.52 2.89
C ASP A 49 -12.09 13.18 1.46
N ARG A 50 -10.80 13.34 1.15
CA ARG A 50 -10.23 12.92 -0.13
C ARG A 50 -10.07 11.41 -0.20
N VAL A 51 -10.14 10.88 -1.43
CA VAL A 51 -10.00 9.45 -1.72
C VAL A 51 -8.97 9.25 -2.81
N VAL A 52 -8.01 8.36 -2.54
CA VAL A 52 -7.07 7.85 -3.54
C VAL A 52 -7.56 6.49 -4.00
N ALA A 53 -7.74 6.32 -5.30
CA ALA A 53 -8.16 5.08 -5.90
C ALA A 53 -7.14 4.66 -6.97
N LEU A 54 -6.57 3.47 -6.82
CA LEU A 54 -5.55 2.93 -7.72
C LEU A 54 -6.00 1.57 -8.22
N ASN A 55 -5.71 1.24 -9.49
CA ASN A 55 -5.78 -0.16 -9.93
C ASN A 55 -4.65 -0.93 -9.25
N TYR A 56 -5.00 -1.97 -8.48
CA TYR A 56 -4.06 -2.65 -7.58
C TYR A 56 -2.93 -3.33 -8.35
N GLU A 57 -3.25 -4.09 -9.41
CA GLU A 57 -2.23 -4.79 -10.19
C GLU A 57 -1.29 -3.83 -10.91
N SER A 58 -1.83 -2.76 -11.50
CA SER A 58 -1.01 -1.72 -12.14
C SER A 58 -0.08 -1.05 -11.13
N ALA A 59 -0.55 -0.81 -9.90
CA ALA A 59 0.25 -0.24 -8.82
C ALA A 59 1.35 -1.17 -8.34
N ARG A 60 1.09 -2.47 -8.23
CA ARG A 60 2.12 -3.46 -7.90
C ARG A 60 3.22 -3.53 -8.95
N ILE A 61 2.86 -3.54 -10.24
CA ILE A 61 3.83 -3.56 -11.33
C ILE A 61 4.65 -2.26 -11.36
N ALA A 62 4.00 -1.11 -11.20
CA ALA A 62 4.66 0.19 -11.20
C ALA A 62 5.61 0.37 -10.00
N THR A 63 5.35 -0.31 -8.88
CA THR A 63 6.17 -0.20 -7.65
C THR A 63 7.65 -0.45 -7.93
N SER A 64 8.03 -1.52 -8.64
CA SER A 64 9.44 -1.82 -8.95
C SER A 64 10.10 -0.70 -9.76
N ARG A 65 9.40 -0.19 -10.79
CA ARG A 65 9.88 0.91 -11.63
C ARG A 65 10.09 2.20 -10.85
N ILE A 66 9.19 2.51 -9.90
CA ILE A 66 9.28 3.70 -9.05
C ILE A 66 10.48 3.60 -8.11
N LEU A 67 10.68 2.45 -7.46
CA LEU A 67 11.81 2.23 -6.55
C LEU A 67 13.15 2.40 -7.25
N GLU A 68 13.32 1.77 -8.43
CA GLU A 68 14.53 1.89 -9.23
C GLU A 68 14.82 3.34 -9.63
N ARG A 69 13.79 4.04 -10.16
CA ARG A 69 13.91 5.45 -10.56
C ARG A 69 14.35 6.35 -9.42
N HIS A 70 13.85 6.09 -8.22
CA HIS A 70 14.12 6.90 -7.03
C HIS A 70 15.29 6.37 -6.17
N ARG A 71 15.97 5.30 -6.61
CA ARG A 71 17.07 4.65 -5.89
C ARG A 71 16.69 4.22 -4.46
N ILE A 72 15.47 3.74 -4.31
CA ILE A 72 14.95 3.23 -3.05
C ILE A 72 15.19 1.71 -3.01
N PRO A 73 15.95 1.19 -2.04
CA PRO A 73 16.38 -0.21 -2.04
C PRO A 73 15.28 -1.21 -1.67
N SER A 74 14.25 -0.79 -0.94
CA SER A 74 13.15 -1.65 -0.53
C SER A 74 11.84 -0.87 -0.45
N ARG A 75 10.73 -1.52 -0.83
CA ARG A 75 9.37 -0.97 -0.76
C ARG A 75 8.84 -0.82 0.66
N MET A 76 9.38 -1.57 1.62
CA MET A 76 8.99 -1.56 3.03
C MET A 76 10.22 -1.67 3.93
N SER A 77 10.12 -1.12 5.14
CA SER A 77 11.13 -1.28 6.17
C SER A 77 11.16 -2.72 6.71
N ILE A 78 12.29 -3.10 7.30
CA ILE A 78 12.54 -4.48 7.75
C ILE A 78 11.55 -4.96 8.83
N ASP A 79 11.11 -4.05 9.71
CA ASP A 79 10.14 -4.30 10.76
C ASP A 79 8.72 -4.57 10.23
N LEU A 80 8.42 -4.14 9.01
CA LEU A 80 7.15 -4.38 8.33
C LEU A 80 7.16 -5.68 7.50
N LEU A 81 8.33 -6.24 7.23
CA LEU A 81 8.50 -7.51 6.49
C LEU A 81 8.45 -8.74 7.39
N SER A 82 8.77 -8.59 8.68
CA SER A 82 9.16 -9.68 9.59
C SER A 82 8.06 -10.68 9.98
N GLU A 83 6.77 -10.40 9.74
CA GLU A 83 5.68 -11.32 10.11
C GLU A 83 4.91 -11.93 8.93
N GLN A 84 5.27 -11.63 7.68
CA GLN A 84 4.69 -12.36 6.54
C GLN A 84 5.16 -13.83 6.47
N ASN A 85 6.25 -14.18 7.18
CA ASN A 85 6.74 -15.56 7.27
C ASN A 85 5.97 -16.45 8.25
N SER A 86 5.19 -15.88 9.19
CA SER A 86 4.48 -16.69 10.20
C SER A 86 3.24 -17.40 9.62
N LEU A 87 2.59 -16.84 8.60
CA LEU A 87 1.39 -17.43 7.98
C LEU A 87 1.68 -18.61 7.02
N LEU A 88 2.91 -18.68 6.48
CA LEU A 88 3.34 -19.80 5.62
C LEU A 88 3.67 -21.07 6.40
N MET A 89 3.92 -20.97 7.71
CA MET A 89 4.22 -22.13 8.55
C MET A 89 2.97 -22.81 9.14
N ASP A 90 1.85 -22.10 9.29
CA ASP A 90 0.59 -22.65 9.82
C ASP A 90 -0.27 -23.36 8.76
N SER A 91 0.15 -23.38 7.49
CA SER A 91 -0.56 -24.08 6.39
C SER A 91 0.03 -25.46 6.05
N ALA A 92 0.96 -25.96 6.88
CA ALA A 92 1.69 -27.20 6.65
C ALA A 92 1.49 -28.27 7.75
N GLU A 93 0.42 -28.18 8.53
CA GLU A 93 -0.03 -29.22 9.47
C GLU A 93 -1.30 -29.94 9.00
#